data_AF-A0A554KM85-F1
#
_entry.id   AF-A0A554KM85-F1
#
_cell.length_a   1.000
_cell.length_b   1.000
_cell.length_c   1.000
_cell.angle_alpha   90.00
_cell.angle_beta   90.00
_cell.angle_gamma   90.00
#
_symmetry.space_group_name_H-M   'P 1'
#
loop_
_entity.id
_entity.type
_entity.pdbx_description
1 polymer ?
#
loop_
_entity_poly.entity_id
_entity_poly.type
_entity_poly.pdbx_seq_one_letter_code
_entity_poly.pdbx_strand_id
1 'polypeptide(L)' 'MSKRVFIIHGWGGYPEEGCFPWLRLNLENRGFAVQIPAMPDTDWPQIDPWVSHLAKVVHSPISAIFERG' A
#
# COMPACT_ATOMS: atom_id res chain seq x y z
N MET A 1 3.74 -17.54 -8.63
CA MET A 1 2.92 -16.55 -7.88
C MET A 1 3.73 -15.27 -7.76
N SER A 2 3.22 -14.15 -8.26
CA SER A 2 3.88 -12.84 -8.11
C SER A 2 3.76 -12.32 -6.68
N LYS A 3 4.86 -11.82 -6.11
CA LYS A 3 4.82 -11.12 -4.82
C LYS A 3 4.02 -9.82 -4.98
N ARG A 4 3.20 -9.48 -3.99
CA ARG A 4 2.41 -8.24 -3.95
C ARG A 4 3.18 -7.16 -3.20
N VAL A 5 3.14 -5.93 -3.70
CA VAL A 5 3.70 -4.74 -3.04
C VAL A 5 2.60 -3.70 -2.91
N PHE A 6 2.49 -3.11 -1.72
CA PHE A 6 1.59 -1.99 -1.46
C PHE A 6 2.42 -0.78 -1.09
N ILE A 7 2.17 0.35 -1.75
CA ILE A 7 2.82 1.62 -1.45
C ILE A 7 1.75 2.50 -0.81
N ILE A 8 1.95 2.87 0.45
CA ILE A 8 0.99 3.68 1.22
C ILE A 8 1.56 5.08 1.35
N HIS A 9 0.83 6.06 0.85
CA HIS A 9 1.24 7.46 0.92
C HIS A 9 1.02 8.06 2.31
N GLY A 10 1.61 9.24 2.55
CA GLY A 10 1.52 9.95 3.82
C GLY A 10 0.31 10.89 3.93
N TRP A 11 0.35 11.72 4.97
CA TRP A 11 -0.59 12.82 5.21
C TRP A 11 -0.65 13.76 3.99
N GLY A 12 -1.84 14.08 3.51
CA GLY A 12 -2.10 14.93 2.35
C GLY A 12 -1.70 14.32 1.01
N GLY A 13 -1.18 13.09 1.03
CA GLY A 13 -0.68 12.42 -0.16
C GLY A 13 -1.77 11.77 -0.99
N TYR A 14 -1.36 11.25 -2.16
CA TYR A 14 -2.23 10.55 -3.10
C TYR A 14 -1.40 9.57 -3.97
N PRO A 15 -2.04 8.59 -4.65
CA PRO A 15 -1.31 7.49 -5.31
C PRO A 15 -0.32 7.88 -6.42
N GLU A 16 -0.55 9.00 -7.11
CA GLU A 16 0.28 9.48 -8.21
C GLU A 16 1.39 10.45 -7.77
N GLU A 17 1.56 10.69 -6.47
CA GLU A 17 2.51 11.69 -5.99
C GLU A 17 3.97 11.25 -6.11
N GLY A 18 4.85 12.25 -6.27
CA GLY A 18 6.29 12.09 -6.21
C GLY A 18 6.82 10.98 -7.14
N CYS A 19 7.46 9.97 -6.54
CA CYS A 19 8.09 8.87 -7.26
C CYS A 19 7.22 7.61 -7.36
N PHE A 20 5.99 7.61 -6.86
CA PHE A 20 5.14 6.41 -6.83
C PHE A 20 4.82 5.84 -8.22
N PRO A 21 4.51 6.65 -9.25
CA PRO A 21 4.32 6.14 -10.62
C PRO A 21 5.58 5.46 -11.17
N TRP A 22 6.74 6.07 -10.96
CA TRP A 22 8.02 5.51 -11.39
C TRP A 22 8.35 4.21 -10.64
N LEU A 23 8.17 4.20 -9.32
CA LEU A 23 8.45 3.02 -8.49
C LEU A 23 7.52 1.86 -8.85
N ARG A 24 6.24 2.14 -9.07
CA ARG A 24 5.24 1.18 -9.54
C ARG A 24 5.70 0.51 -10.83
N LEU A 25 6.03 1.30 -11.85
CA LEU A 25 6.48 0.77 -13.14
C LEU A 25 7.73 -0.11 -13.00
N ASN A 26 8.70 0.30 -12.19
CA ASN A 26 9.93 -0.46 -11.97
C ASN A 26 9.70 -1.79 -11.24
N LEU A 27 8.77 -1.83 -10.28
CA LEU A 27 8.41 -3.04 -9.58
C LEU A 27 7.55 -3.97 -10.44
N GLU A 28 6.60 -3.42 -11.21
CA GLU A 28 5.81 -4.18 -12.17
C GLU A 28 6.71 -4.85 -13.24
N ASN A 29 7.71 -4.13 -13.76
CA ASN A 29 8.72 -4.67 -14.68
C ASN A 29 9.58 -5.80 -14.06
N ARG A 30 9.67 -5.87 -12.72
CA ARG A 30 10.36 -6.95 -11.99
C ARG A 30 9.42 -8.10 -11.61
N GLY A 31 8.17 -8.08 -12.09
CA GLY A 31 7.19 -9.15 -11.89
C GLY A 31 6.40 -9.07 -10.58
N PHE A 32 6.44 -7.93 -9.87
CA PHE A 32 5.60 -7.68 -8.70
C PHE A 32 4.20 -7.20 -9.11
N ALA A 33 3.19 -7.59 -8.33
CA ALA A 33 1.86 -6.98 -8.42
C ALA A 33 1.80 -5.77 -7.47
N VAL A 34 1.77 -4.56 -8.01
CA VAL A 34 1.88 -3.33 -7.21
C VAL A 34 0.52 -2.65 -7.08
N GLN A 35 0.18 -2.22 -5.88
CA GLN A 35 -1.02 -1.42 -5.60
C GLN A 35 -0.65 -0.18 -4.78
N ILE A 36 -1.21 0.96 -5.14
CA ILE A 36 -1.05 2.23 -4.42
C ILE A 36 -2.46 2.71 -4.08
N PRO A 37 -3.04 2.29 -2.94
CA PRO A 37 -4.40 2.68 -2.59
C PRO A 37 -4.47 4.18 -2.26
N ALA A 38 -5.54 4.82 -2.70
CA ALA A 38 -5.89 6.16 -2.23
C ALA A 38 -6.45 6.04 -0.80
N MET A 39 -5.73 6.60 0.17
CA MET A 39 -6.16 6.55 1.58
C MET A 39 -7.28 7.55 1.84
N PRO A 40 -8.21 7.23 2.78
CA PRO A 40 -9.31 8.12 3.09
C PRO A 40 -8.86 9.32 3.94
N ASP A 41 -9.50 10.48 3.75
CA ASP A 41 -9.34 11.69 4.59
C ASP A 41 -7.88 12.05 4.87
N THR A 42 -7.12 12.25 3.79
CA THR A 42 -5.67 12.38 3.86
C THR A 42 -5.22 13.67 4.53
N ASP A 43 -6.04 14.72 4.53
CA ASP A 43 -5.77 16.00 5.20
C ASP A 43 -5.95 15.92 6.73
N TRP A 44 -6.69 14.93 7.25
CA TRP A 44 -6.92 14.72 8.68
C TRP A 44 -6.93 13.23 9.05
N PRO A 45 -5.86 12.48 8.75
CA PRO A 45 -5.87 11.04 8.75
C PRO A 45 -6.13 10.47 10.14
N GLN A 46 -7.07 9.53 10.21
CA GLN A 46 -7.39 8.79 11.42
C GLN A 46 -6.95 7.33 11.27
N ILE A 47 -6.40 6.76 12.34
CA ILE A 47 -5.85 5.40 12.34
C ILE A 47 -6.92 4.37 11.93
N ASP A 48 -8.10 4.40 12.55
CA ASP A 48 -9.13 3.37 12.34
C ASP A 48 -9.64 3.31 10.89
N PRO A 49 -10.01 4.43 10.23
CA PRO A 49 -10.35 4.42 8.81
C PRO A 49 -9.23 3.91 7.91
N TRP A 50 -7.98 4.29 8.19
CA TRP A 50 -6.83 3.88 7.39
C TRP A 50 -6.56 2.38 7.51
N VAL A 51 -6.48 1.87 8.74
CA VAL A 51 -6.27 0.44 8.99
C VAL A 51 -7.43 -0.39 8.42
N SER A 52 -8.68 0.08 8.59
CA SER A 52 -9.86 -0.58 8.02
C SER A 52 -9.85 -0.59 6.48
N HIS A 53 -9.40 0.50 5.87
CA HIS A 53 -9.25 0.59 4.42
C HIS A 53 -8.16 -0.39 3.93
N LEU A 54 -7.01 -0.41 4.59
CA LEU A 54 -5.90 -1.33 4.25
C LEU A 54 -6.29 -2.79 4.42
N ALA A 55 -7.01 -3.15 5.49
CA ALA A 55 -7.50 -4.51 5.70
C ALA A 55 -8.37 -4.99 4.52
N LYS A 56 -9.21 -4.10 3.97
CA LYS A 56 -10.03 -4.38 2.78
C LYS A 56 -9.21 -4.45 1.49
N VAL A 57 -8.15 -3.65 1.36
CA VAL A 57 -7.32 -3.66 0.15
C VAL A 57 -6.39 -4.88 0.10
N VAL A 58 -5.85 -5.29 1.25
CA VAL A 58 -4.85 -6.36 1.31
C VAL A 58 -5.49 -7.74 1.14
N HIS A 59 -6.71 -7.97 1.63
CA HIS A 59 -7.46 -9.25 1.62
C HIS A 59 -6.62 -10.52 1.89
N SER A 60 -6.84 -11.12 3.07
CA SER A 60 -6.31 -12.42 3.55
C SER A 60 -4.81 -12.48 3.92
N PRO A 61 -4.43 -13.28 4.94
CA PRO A 61 -3.27 -13.03 5.77
C PRO A 61 -1.99 -13.44 5.06
N ILE A 62 -0.96 -12.59 5.21
CA ILE A 62 0.40 -13.03 4.97
C ILE A 62 0.70 -14.11 6.01
N SER A 63 0.83 -15.35 5.59
CA SER A 63 1.15 -16.48 6.46
C SER A 63 2.59 -16.46 7.02
N ALA A 64 3.26 -15.30 7.10
CA ALA A 64 4.69 -15.24 7.42
C ALA A 64 5.23 -13.85 7.83
N ILE A 65 4.56 -13.03 8.65
CA ILE A 65 5.21 -11.82 9.23
C ILE A 65 4.93 -11.67 10.73
N PHE A 66 5.11 -12.75 11.48
CA PHE A 66 5.40 -12.67 12.91
C PHE A 66 6.50 -13.69 13.23
N GLU A 67 7.72 -13.42 12.75
CA GLU A 67 8.89 -13.88 13.49
C GLU A 67 9.12 -12.87 14.61
N ARG A 68 8.99 -13.42 15.82
CA ARG A 68 9.02 -12.80 17.14
C ARG A 68 10.12 -11.74 17.28
N GLY A 69 9.74 -10.60 17.85
CA GLY A 69 10.61 -9.74 18.64
C GLY A 69 10.05 -9.67 20.05
#